data_AF-A0A1E5QP17-F1
#
_entry.id   AF-A0A1E5QP17-F1
#
_cell.length_a   1.000
_cell.length_b   1.000
_cell.length_c   1.000
_cell.angle_alpha   90.00
_cell.angle_beta   90.00
_cell.angle_gamma   90.00
#
_symmetry.space_group_name_H-M   'P 1'
#
loop_
_entity.id
_entity.type
_entity.pdbx_description
1 polymer ?
#
loop_
_entity_poly.entity_id
_entity_poly.type
_entity_poly.pdbx_seq_one_letter_code
_entity_poly.pdbx_strand_id
1 'polypeptide(L)'
;MGKKRIAQLLEQLHENQQKELENAAAIFTVAQVAVNQLREQVSQPETALPPAVGLSSPRQVTQEELVKRYGSHLECRKAAKARGIVFRRTPTWKQLIAAFSYLDAFQQAIDRYMTAYPNSDLPEMTIQLKLAPGGRVERIDPLSSQ
;
A
#
# COMPACT_ATOMS: atom_id res chain seq x y z
N MET A 1 -68.13 27.67 19.85
CA MET A 1 -66.66 27.62 20.09
C MET A 1 -65.90 26.69 19.11
N GLY A 2 -66.45 25.56 18.66
CA GLY A 2 -65.70 24.56 17.87
C GLY A 2 -65.30 24.92 16.42
N LYS A 3 -66.14 25.63 15.67
CA LYS A 3 -65.89 25.92 14.24
C LYS A 3 -64.64 26.79 13.99
N LYS A 4 -64.38 27.77 14.86
CA LYS A 4 -63.18 28.64 14.76
C LYS A 4 -61.88 27.84 15.00
N ARG A 5 -61.92 26.88 15.92
CA ARG A 5 -60.77 26.02 16.23
C ARG A 5 -60.47 25.03 15.10
N ILE A 6 -61.50 24.53 14.42
CA ILE A 6 -61.34 23.66 13.24
C ILE A 6 -60.72 24.45 12.08
N ALA A 7 -61.18 25.69 11.83
CA ALA A 7 -60.59 26.53 10.78
C ALA A 7 -59.11 26.83 11.05
N GLN A 8 -58.76 27.16 12.30
CA GLN A 8 -57.36 27.36 12.70
C GLN A 8 -56.50 26.10 12.52
N LEU A 9 -57.02 24.92 12.84
CA LEU A 9 -56.28 23.66 12.65
C LEU A 9 -56.07 23.33 11.17
N LEU A 10 -57.05 23.62 10.31
CA LEU A 10 -56.91 23.42 8.86
C LEU A 10 -55.87 24.37 8.26
N GLU A 11 -55.83 25.62 8.71
CA GLU A 11 -54.84 26.61 8.29
C GLU A 11 -53.42 26.21 8.73
N GLN A 12 -53.26 25.77 9.99
CA GLN A 12 -52.00 25.23 10.51
C GLN A 12 -51.53 23.98 9.75
N LEU A 13 -52.45 23.09 9.38
CA LEU A 13 -52.12 21.88 8.62
C LEU A 13 -51.62 22.23 7.22
N HIS A 14 -52.24 23.22 6.57
CA HIS A 14 -51.83 23.68 5.26
C HIS A 14 -50.45 24.36 5.31
N GLU A 15 -50.21 25.22 6.30
CA GLU A 15 -48.90 25.84 6.51
C GLU A 15 -47.80 24.80 6.80
N ASN A 16 -48.10 23.77 7.59
CA ASN A 16 -47.15 22.71 7.87
C ASN A 16 -46.82 21.88 6.63
N GLN A 17 -47.82 21.52 5.82
CA GLN A 17 -47.59 20.83 4.54
C GLN A 17 -46.73 21.66 3.59
N GLN A 18 -46.96 22.97 3.52
CA GLN A 18 -46.16 23.85 2.68
C GLN A 18 -44.70 23.91 3.14
N LYS A 19 -44.47 24.01 4.46
CA LYS A 19 -43.13 23.95 5.05
C LYS A 19 -42.44 22.60 4.85
N GLU A 20 -43.19 21.49 4.90
CA GLU A 20 -42.65 20.16 4.62
C GLU A 20 -42.19 20.03 3.16
N LEU A 21 -42.93 20.59 2.20
CA LEU A 21 -42.53 20.61 0.80
C LEU A 21 -41.27 21.45 0.58
N GLU A 22 -41.17 22.62 1.20
CA GLU A 22 -39.98 23.48 1.13
C GLU A 22 -38.75 22.79 1.74
N ASN A 23 -38.91 22.18 2.91
CA ASN A 23 -37.84 21.42 3.57
C ASN A 23 -37.40 20.22 2.71
N ALA A 24 -38.34 19.48 2.12
CA ALA A 24 -38.02 18.35 1.24
C ALA A 24 -37.24 18.79 0.00
N ALA A 25 -37.62 19.91 -0.63
CA ALA A 25 -36.90 20.47 -1.77
C ALA A 25 -35.48 20.91 -1.39
N ALA A 26 -35.30 21.51 -0.20
CA ALA A 26 -33.99 21.90 0.31
C ALA A 26 -33.09 20.68 0.57
N ILE A 27 -33.62 19.63 1.22
CA ILE A 27 -32.90 18.38 1.47
C ILE A 27 -32.49 17.72 0.15
N PHE A 28 -33.40 17.65 -0.82
CA PHE A 28 -33.12 17.08 -2.14
C PHE A 28 -31.98 17.83 -2.84
N THR A 29 -31.99 19.16 -2.77
CA THR A 29 -30.94 20.00 -3.38
C THR A 29 -29.59 19.77 -2.72
N VAL A 30 -29.53 19.73 -1.39
CA VAL A 30 -28.29 19.45 -0.64
C VAL A 30 -27.77 18.04 -0.95
N ALA A 31 -28.67 17.05 -0.98
CA ALA A 31 -28.31 15.68 -1.31
C ALA A 31 -27.76 15.57 -2.74
N GLN A 32 -28.38 16.26 -3.71
CA GLN A 32 -27.91 16.27 -5.09
C GLN A 32 -26.52 16.91 -5.22
N VAL A 33 -26.26 18.01 -4.50
CA VAL A 33 -24.94 18.64 -4.46
C VAL A 33 -23.89 17.69 -3.85
N ALA A 34 -24.22 17.01 -2.75
CA ALA A 34 -23.33 16.04 -2.12
C ALA A 34 -23.01 14.85 -3.05
N VAL A 35 -24.01 14.33 -3.78
CA VAL A 35 -23.82 13.27 -4.77
C VAL A 35 -22.93 13.72 -5.93
N ASN A 36 -23.12 14.95 -6.41
CA ASN A 36 -22.27 15.51 -7.46
C ASN A 36 -20.82 15.67 -6.99
N GLN A 37 -20.60 16.15 -5.77
CA GLN A 37 -19.27 16.27 -5.16
C GLN A 37 -18.58 14.91 -4.98
N LEU A 38 -19.33 13.88 -4.53
CA LEU A 38 -18.82 12.51 -4.43
C LEU A 38 -18.45 11.96 -5.81
N ARG A 39 -19.27 12.21 -6.82
CA ARG A 39 -18.99 11.80 -8.20
C ARG A 39 -17.75 12.48 -8.78
N GLU A 40 -17.53 13.75 -8.46
CA GLU A 40 -16.31 14.48 -8.82
C GLU A 40 -15.08 13.95 -8.07
N GLN A 41 -15.21 13.57 -6.80
CA GLN A 41 -14.13 12.92 -6.03
C GLN A 41 -13.77 11.53 -6.59
N VAL A 42 -14.75 10.76 -7.06
CA VAL A 42 -14.52 9.47 -7.74
C VAL A 42 -13.93 9.66 -9.15
N SER A 43 -14.14 10.83 -9.77
CA SER A 43 -13.61 11.17 -11.09
C SER A 43 -12.25 11.87 -11.05
N GLN A 44 -11.72 12.19 -9.86
CA GLN A 44 -10.30 12.45 -9.74
C GLN A 44 -9.59 11.14 -10.10
N PRO A 45 -8.61 11.16 -11.02
CA PRO A 45 -7.81 9.98 -11.24
C PRO A 45 -7.24 9.61 -9.88
N GLU A 46 -7.65 8.47 -9.34
CA GLU A 46 -6.84 7.74 -8.37
C GLU A 46 -5.42 7.92 -8.85
N THR A 47 -4.58 8.55 -8.02
CA THR A 47 -3.16 8.65 -8.30
C THR A 47 -2.74 7.22 -8.52
N ALA A 48 -2.65 6.85 -9.81
CA ALA A 48 -2.56 5.47 -10.20
C ALA A 48 -1.36 4.96 -9.44
N LEU A 49 -1.58 3.96 -8.58
CA LEU A 49 -0.49 3.22 -7.99
C LEU A 49 0.49 2.99 -9.14
N PRO A 50 1.74 3.45 -9.02
CA PRO A 50 2.69 3.37 -10.12
C PRO A 50 2.58 1.98 -10.72
N PRO A 51 2.49 1.86 -12.06
CA PRO A 51 2.28 0.58 -12.71
C PRO A 51 3.26 -0.39 -12.07
N ALA A 52 2.71 -1.40 -11.38
CA ALA A 52 3.46 -2.26 -10.47
C ALA A 52 4.76 -2.60 -11.17
N VAL A 53 5.88 -2.01 -10.69
CA VAL A 53 7.16 -2.00 -11.40
C VAL A 53 7.37 -3.44 -11.80
N GLY A 54 7.27 -3.73 -13.10
CA GLY A 54 7.08 -5.10 -13.58
C GLY A 54 8.20 -5.95 -13.04
N LEU A 55 7.94 -6.66 -11.94
CA LEU A 55 8.87 -7.56 -11.31
C LEU A 55 8.90 -8.76 -12.24
N SER A 56 9.72 -8.65 -13.28
CA SER A 56 10.14 -9.77 -14.10
C SER A 56 10.52 -10.89 -13.13
N SER A 57 10.09 -12.13 -13.41
CA SER A 57 10.44 -13.28 -12.57
C SER A 57 11.91 -13.17 -12.16
N PRO A 58 12.21 -13.21 -10.86
CA PRO A 58 13.56 -12.98 -10.36
C PRO A 58 14.53 -13.86 -11.14
N ARG A 59 15.55 -13.24 -11.75
CA ARG A 59 16.60 -13.97 -12.47
C ARG A 59 17.12 -15.05 -11.52
N GLN A 60 16.90 -16.31 -11.86
CA GLN A 60 17.33 -17.40 -11.02
C GLN A 60 18.85 -17.52 -11.14
N VAL A 61 19.55 -17.22 -10.05
CA VAL A 61 21.00 -17.41 -9.96
C VAL A 61 21.26 -18.91 -9.89
N THR A 62 22.14 -19.45 -10.74
CA THR A 62 22.46 -20.88 -10.68
C THR A 62 23.59 -21.16 -9.69
N GLN A 63 23.77 -22.44 -9.33
CA GLN A 63 24.87 -22.85 -8.47
C GLN A 63 26.22 -22.53 -9.12
N GLU A 64 26.36 -22.79 -10.41
CA GLU A 64 27.58 -22.57 -11.19
C GLU A 64 27.95 -21.09 -11.18
N GLU A 65 26.95 -20.21 -11.25
CA GLU A 65 27.18 -18.78 -11.20
C GLU A 65 27.63 -18.31 -9.80
N LEU A 66 27.08 -18.88 -8.72
CA LEU A 66 27.57 -18.60 -7.36
C LEU A 66 29.00 -19.12 -7.15
N VAL A 67 29.31 -20.33 -7.62
CA VAL A 67 30.65 -20.91 -7.57
C VAL A 67 31.63 -20.04 -8.38
N LYS A 68 31.24 -19.55 -9.55
CA LYS A 68 32.07 -18.66 -10.35
C LYS A 68 32.32 -17.31 -9.67
N ARG A 69 31.31 -16.74 -9.00
CA ARG A 69 31.40 -15.44 -8.32
C ARG A 69 32.19 -15.49 -7.02
N TYR A 70 32.04 -16.54 -6.24
CA TYR A 70 32.56 -16.60 -4.87
C TYR A 70 33.49 -17.80 -4.59
N GLY A 71 33.65 -18.72 -5.53
CA GLY A 71 34.56 -19.86 -5.44
C GLY A 71 33.94 -21.11 -4.82
N SER A 72 33.65 -21.11 -3.53
CA SER A 72 33.19 -22.32 -2.81
C SER A 72 31.92 -22.09 -1.99
N HIS A 73 31.30 -23.16 -1.51
CA HIS A 73 30.12 -23.06 -0.63
C HIS A 73 30.42 -22.27 0.66
N LEU A 74 31.63 -22.42 1.22
CA LEU A 74 32.03 -21.67 2.41
C LEU A 74 32.15 -20.18 2.11
N GLU A 75 32.79 -19.83 1.00
CA GLU A 75 32.96 -18.44 0.56
C GLU A 75 31.62 -17.80 0.17
N CYS A 76 30.71 -18.54 -0.47
CA CYS A 76 29.33 -18.09 -0.71
C CYS A 76 28.62 -17.73 0.59
N ARG A 77 28.78 -18.52 1.67
CA ARG A 77 28.17 -18.22 2.97
C ARG A 77 28.78 -16.97 3.61
N LYS A 78 30.09 -16.78 3.51
CA LYS A 78 30.76 -15.56 3.98
C LYS A 78 30.26 -14.33 3.21
N ALA A 79 30.16 -14.43 1.89
CA ALA A 79 29.63 -13.38 1.03
C ALA A 79 28.16 -13.07 1.34
N ALA A 80 27.32 -14.09 1.58
CA ALA A 80 25.93 -13.92 1.98
C ALA A 80 25.82 -13.12 3.29
N LYS A 81 26.63 -13.48 4.31
CA LYS A 81 26.67 -12.75 5.58
C LYS A 81 27.14 -11.30 5.41
N ALA A 82 28.16 -11.06 4.59
CA ALA A 82 28.65 -9.71 4.28
C ALA A 82 27.59 -8.83 3.60
N ARG A 83 26.65 -9.44 2.89
CA ARG A 83 25.51 -8.77 2.24
C ARG A 83 24.24 -8.73 3.10
N GLY A 84 24.34 -9.02 4.40
CA GLY A 84 23.19 -8.98 5.33
C GLY A 84 22.24 -10.18 5.22
N ILE A 85 22.56 -11.21 4.45
CA ILE A 85 21.77 -12.45 4.41
C ILE A 85 22.14 -13.31 5.62
N VAL A 86 21.21 -13.44 6.56
CA VAL A 86 21.40 -14.21 7.80
C VAL A 86 20.54 -15.46 7.78
N PHE A 87 21.17 -16.62 8.01
CA PHE A 87 20.48 -17.90 8.16
C PHE A 87 20.59 -18.39 9.61
N ARG A 88 19.52 -19.00 10.14
CA ARG A 88 19.52 -19.60 11.51
C ARG A 88 20.44 -20.82 11.62
N ARG A 89 20.64 -21.55 10.53
CA ARG A 89 21.48 -22.77 10.44
C ARG A 89 22.36 -22.67 9.20
N THR A 90 23.31 -23.60 9.06
CA THR A 90 24.09 -23.73 7.83
C THR A 90 23.16 -23.93 6.64
N PRO A 91 23.14 -22.99 5.67
CA PRO A 91 22.26 -23.08 4.51
C PRO A 91 22.73 -24.18 3.56
N THR A 92 21.78 -24.75 2.82
CA THR A 92 22.06 -25.61 1.67
C THR A 92 22.29 -24.79 0.40
N TRP A 93 22.87 -25.38 -0.65
CA TRP A 93 23.02 -24.71 -1.95
C TRP A 93 21.71 -24.13 -2.49
N LYS A 94 20.60 -24.87 -2.38
CA LYS A 94 19.27 -24.40 -2.81
C LYS A 94 18.84 -23.14 -2.06
N GLN A 95 19.13 -23.06 -0.76
CA GLN A 95 18.80 -21.89 0.06
C GLN A 95 19.69 -20.69 -0.29
N LEU A 96 20.97 -20.91 -0.57
CA LEU A 96 21.86 -19.84 -1.03
C LEU A 96 21.41 -19.29 -2.39
N ILE A 97 21.13 -20.18 -3.34
CA ILE A 97 20.60 -19.83 -4.67
C ILE A 97 19.34 -18.96 -4.53
N ALA A 98 18.37 -19.42 -3.74
CA ALA A 98 17.15 -18.66 -3.49
C ALA A 98 17.48 -17.28 -2.88
N ALA A 99 18.28 -17.24 -1.81
CA ALA A 99 18.59 -15.99 -1.12
C ALA A 99 19.29 -14.97 -2.02
N PHE A 100 20.27 -15.38 -2.83
CA PHE A 100 20.91 -14.49 -3.80
C PHE A 100 19.97 -14.06 -4.92
N SER A 101 19.09 -14.94 -5.40
CA SER A 101 18.09 -14.57 -6.42
C SER A 101 17.09 -13.52 -5.89
N TYR A 102 16.65 -13.68 -4.63
CA TYR A 102 15.80 -12.68 -3.97
C TYR A 102 16.54 -11.36 -3.74
N LEU A 103 17.79 -11.41 -3.27
CA LEU A 103 18.59 -10.20 -3.05
C LEU A 103 18.76 -9.40 -4.35
N ASP A 104 19.18 -10.07 -5.44
CA ASP A 104 19.37 -9.42 -6.74
C ASP A 104 18.06 -8.81 -7.26
N ALA A 105 16.91 -9.46 -7.02
CA ALA A 105 15.60 -8.95 -7.42
C ALA A 105 15.14 -7.76 -6.57
N PHE A 106 15.37 -7.78 -5.26
CA PHE A 106 15.07 -6.65 -4.38
C PHE A 106 15.93 -5.44 -4.71
N GLN A 107 17.22 -5.63 -4.96
CA GLN A 107 18.11 -4.55 -5.40
C GLN A 107 17.59 -3.90 -6.68
N GLN A 108 17.28 -4.71 -7.71
CA GLN A 108 16.71 -4.18 -8.96
C GLN A 108 15.38 -3.46 -8.75
N ALA A 109 14.51 -3.96 -7.87
CA ALA A 109 13.23 -3.33 -7.57
C ALA A 109 13.41 -1.96 -6.90
N ILE A 110 14.28 -1.90 -5.88
CA ILE A 110 14.60 -0.69 -5.14
C ILE A 110 15.27 0.31 -6.08
N ASP A 111 16.27 -0.10 -6.85
CA ASP A 111 16.99 0.77 -7.79
C ASP A 111 16.04 1.38 -8.83
N ARG A 112 15.13 0.57 -9.41
CA ARG A 112 14.10 1.06 -10.35
C ARG A 112 13.17 2.07 -9.68
N TYR A 113 12.72 1.79 -8.46
CA TYR A 113 11.84 2.70 -7.73
C TYR A 113 12.54 4.03 -7.41
N MET A 114 13.75 3.98 -6.84
CA MET A 114 14.53 5.17 -6.50
C MET A 114 14.89 6.01 -7.74
N THR A 115 15.14 5.35 -8.88
CA THR A 115 15.39 6.05 -10.15
C THR A 115 14.14 6.73 -10.69
N ALA A 116 12.97 6.09 -10.55
CA ALA A 116 11.70 6.64 -11.01
C ALA A 116 11.18 7.76 -10.08
N TYR A 117 11.51 7.69 -8.79
CA TYR A 117 11.03 8.60 -7.74
C TYR A 117 12.20 9.07 -6.86
N PRO A 118 13.09 9.92 -7.41
CA PRO A 118 14.20 10.45 -6.62
C PRO A 118 13.66 11.34 -5.50
N ASN A 119 14.16 11.14 -4.28
CA ASN A 119 13.82 11.96 -3.13
C ASN A 119 15.10 12.44 -2.42
N SER A 120 15.29 13.76 -2.35
CA SER A 120 16.47 14.38 -1.73
C SER A 120 16.49 14.28 -0.21
N ASP A 121 15.35 14.00 0.41
CA ASP A 121 15.18 14.06 1.87
C ASP A 121 15.49 12.71 2.55
N LEU A 122 15.94 11.72 1.78
CA LEU A 122 16.33 10.39 2.27
C LEU A 122 17.82 10.10 2.09
N PRO A 123 18.75 10.93 2.62
CA PRO A 123 20.16 10.58 2.60
C PRO A 123 20.39 9.36 3.50
N GLU A 124 21.03 8.32 2.95
CA GLU A 124 21.54 7.15 3.67
C GLU A 124 20.49 6.26 4.38
N MET A 125 19.27 6.18 3.85
CA MET A 125 18.24 5.29 4.38
C MET A 125 18.64 3.80 4.25
N THR A 126 18.58 3.05 5.35
CA THR A 126 18.75 1.59 5.37
C THR A 126 17.43 0.90 5.69
N ILE A 127 17.03 -0.07 4.85
CA ILE A 127 15.83 -0.90 5.08
C ILE A 127 16.28 -2.33 5.38
N GLN A 128 15.85 -2.86 6.52
CA GLN A 128 15.99 -4.29 6.83
C GLN A 128 14.70 -5.00 6.49
N LEU A 129 14.80 -6.20 5.93
CA LEU A 129 13.66 -7.05 5.58
C LEU A 129 13.85 -8.42 6.21
N LYS A 130 12.80 -8.93 6.86
CA LYS A 130 12.79 -10.27 7.44
C LYS A 130 11.77 -11.12 6.71
N LEU A 131 12.22 -12.27 6.20
CA LEU A 131 11.36 -13.22 5.49
C LEU A 131 10.84 -14.27 6.48
N ALA A 132 9.52 -14.37 6.57
CA ALA A 132 8.81 -15.43 7.28
C ALA A 132 8.94 -16.77 6.53
N PRO A 133 8.76 -17.89 7.25
CA PRO A 133 8.50 -19.19 6.63
C PRO A 133 7.33 -19.08 5.64
N GLY A 134 7.55 -19.47 4.38
CA GLY A 134 6.56 -19.33 3.31
C GLY A 134 6.72 -18.08 2.42
N GLY A 135 7.81 -17.31 2.57
CA GLY A 135 8.15 -16.24 1.63
C GLY A 135 7.38 -14.94 1.83
N ARG A 136 6.71 -14.77 2.97
CA ARG A 136 6.06 -13.51 3.34
C ARG A 136 7.07 -12.58 4.00
N VAL A 137 6.94 -11.27 3.77
CA VAL A 137 7.73 -10.27 4.52
C VAL A 137 7.07 -10.07 5.87
N GLU A 138 7.82 -10.29 6.96
CA GLU A 138 7.37 -9.93 8.30
C GLU A 138 7.58 -8.43 8.52
N ARG A 139 6.61 -7.78 9.15
CA ARG A 139 6.79 -6.42 9.68
C ARG A 139 7.93 -6.48 10.70
N ILE A 140 8.97 -5.70 10.45
CA ILE A 140 9.98 -5.43 11.46
C ILE A 140 9.47 -4.22 12.23
N ASP A 141 9.09 -4.44 13.49
CA ASP A 141 8.78 -3.34 14.38
C ASP A 141 10.05 -2.51 14.57
N PRO A 142 9.98 -1.17 14.44
CA PRO A 142 11.14 -0.33 14.69
C PRO A 142 11.63 -0.59 16.12
N LEU A 143 12.94 -0.80 16.26
CA LEU A 143 13.59 -0.90 17.56
C LEU A 143 13.14 0.27 18.42
N SER A 144 12.35 -0.01 19.47
CA SER A 144 12.15 0.92 20.57
C SER A 144 13.53 1.34 21.04
N SER A 145 13.86 2.60 20.81
CA SER A 145 15.06 3.23 21.36
C SER A 145 14.99 3.07 22.87
N GLN A 146 15.95 2.34 23.44
CA GLN A 146 16.28 2.44 24.87
C GLN A 146 17.22 3.63 25.05
#